data_AF-A0A6J2V7P7-F1
#
_entry.id   AF-A0A6J2V7P7-F1
#
_cell.length_a   1.000
_cell.length_b   1.000
_cell.length_c   1.000
_cell.angle_alpha   90.00
_cell.angle_beta   90.00
_cell.angle_gamma   90.00
#
_symmetry.space_group_name_H-M   'P 1'
#
loop_
_entity.id
_entity.type
_entity.pdbx_description
1 polymer ?
#
loop_
_entity_poly.entity_id
_entity_poly.type
_entity_poly.pdbx_seq_one_letter_code
_entity_poly.pdbx_strand_id
1 'polypeptide(L)'
;MRSLALFLLPCVVAVVVHFWLITDKTAFLLDFKAADKQHSVSEVLVGVLSARHHHELRQAIRDTWLGYLKEHPQFQNRVVVKFIIGKHGCTVPEWDREDPYSCSLLNISEPVAGQEMAILNVPDPSVLVPSEVSAVSLDFKVLHPVVITRLGVFPSGQRQDFRGNVTAKLFQVDQEEAVVTARFSTLSPGTSVQGLWYKPVEQFILPKGFEGTLLWESQDLAGLTTVNVSRVQLDDGGGVLKLGSVEEGTLPHRSALGFPGLAGGFTFTVYDVDALGEMLRGRAGRLERHLSKLKEEDSALQEESLRHGDMVFVDVVDTYRNVPSKLLQFYKWSVGNADFNLLLKTDDDCYIDVDAVLMKIDHRSLTRNSLWWGNFRQNWAVDRIGKWQELEYASPAYPAFACGSGYVVSRDLVEWLASNADKLKAYQGEDVSMGIWMAAVGPRKYQDPGWLCEKECYVDMLSSPQHTAEELRSLWDRKRVCGDPCGCPWGHH
;
A
#
# COMPACT_ATOMS: atom_id res chain seq x y z
N MET A 1 66.52 -49.67 -11.31
CA MET A 1 66.22 -48.30 -11.78
C MET A 1 64.77 -48.18 -12.25
N ARG A 2 63.80 -48.39 -11.36
CA ARG A 2 62.35 -48.23 -11.59
C ARG A 2 61.67 -48.00 -10.23
N SER A 3 61.81 -46.82 -9.62
CA SER A 3 61.01 -46.42 -8.44
C SER A 3 61.18 -44.93 -8.06
N LEU A 4 61.36 -44.04 -9.05
CA LEU A 4 61.44 -42.58 -8.79
C LEU A 4 60.46 -41.76 -9.66
N ALA A 5 59.88 -42.36 -10.71
CA ALA A 5 58.95 -41.68 -11.61
C ALA A 5 57.51 -41.58 -11.06
N LEU A 6 57.14 -42.40 -10.07
CA LEU A 6 55.77 -42.44 -9.51
C LEU A 6 55.52 -41.40 -8.40
N PHE A 7 56.56 -40.83 -7.81
CA PHE A 7 56.44 -39.76 -6.81
C PHE A 7 56.56 -38.34 -7.38
N LEU A 8 57.01 -38.21 -8.64
CA LEU A 8 57.12 -36.90 -9.31
C LEU A 8 55.82 -36.48 -10.00
N LEU A 9 54.95 -37.43 -10.37
CA LEU A 9 53.66 -37.11 -11.02
C LEU A 9 52.72 -36.25 -10.14
N PRO A 10 52.49 -36.57 -8.84
CA PRO A 10 51.63 -35.74 -8.00
C PRO A 10 52.24 -34.37 -7.69
N CYS A 11 53.57 -34.26 -7.65
CA CYS A 11 54.25 -32.97 -7.45
C CYS A 11 54.14 -32.08 -8.70
N VAL A 12 54.26 -32.64 -9.90
CA VAL A 12 54.09 -31.90 -11.16
C VAL A 12 52.63 -31.47 -11.32
N VAL A 13 51.67 -32.33 -10.99
CA VAL A 13 50.23 -31.96 -11.02
C VAL A 13 49.93 -30.87 -9.98
N ALA A 14 50.48 -30.96 -8.76
CA ALA A 14 50.29 -29.92 -7.75
C ALA A 14 50.91 -28.59 -8.17
N VAL A 15 52.11 -28.60 -8.78
CA VAL A 15 52.73 -27.39 -9.33
C VAL A 15 51.92 -26.82 -10.48
N VAL A 16 51.40 -27.65 -11.40
CA VAL A 16 50.56 -27.20 -12.51
C VAL A 16 49.22 -26.66 -12.03
N VAL A 17 48.57 -27.28 -11.03
CA VAL A 17 47.31 -26.76 -10.45
C VAL A 17 47.57 -25.47 -9.67
N HIS A 18 48.68 -25.36 -8.95
CA HIS A 18 49.04 -24.14 -8.23
C HIS A 18 49.45 -23.02 -9.20
N PHE A 19 50.11 -23.34 -10.31
CA PHE A 19 50.43 -22.38 -11.37
C PHE A 19 49.16 -21.99 -12.13
N TRP A 20 48.22 -22.91 -12.37
CA TRP A 20 46.93 -22.62 -13.00
C TRP A 20 46.05 -21.73 -12.10
N LEU A 21 45.99 -22.00 -10.80
CA LEU A 21 45.29 -21.16 -9.82
C LEU A 21 45.98 -19.80 -9.61
N ILE A 22 47.30 -19.71 -9.75
CA ILE A 22 48.02 -18.42 -9.74
C ILE A 22 47.78 -17.68 -11.05
N THR A 23 47.81 -18.36 -12.20
CA THR A 23 47.54 -17.73 -13.51
C THR A 23 46.10 -17.29 -13.64
N ASP A 24 45.16 -18.02 -13.05
CA ASP A 24 43.74 -17.66 -12.99
C ASP A 24 43.50 -16.52 -12.00
N LYS A 25 44.24 -16.47 -10.88
CA LYS A 25 44.26 -15.29 -9.99
C LYS A 25 44.96 -14.07 -10.61
N THR A 26 46.00 -14.26 -11.44
CA THR A 26 46.64 -13.15 -12.16
C THR A 26 45.87 -12.76 -13.41
N ALA A 27 45.11 -13.66 -14.04
CA ALA A 27 44.14 -13.33 -15.08
C ALA A 27 42.96 -12.58 -14.45
N PHE A 28 42.49 -13.01 -13.27
CA PHE A 28 41.51 -12.29 -12.47
C PHE A 28 42.03 -10.93 -11.98
N LEU A 29 43.34 -10.78 -11.68
CA LEU A 29 43.95 -9.50 -11.29
C LEU A 29 44.39 -8.61 -12.46
N LEU A 30 44.65 -9.17 -13.64
CA LEU A 30 45.03 -8.42 -14.86
C LEU A 30 43.84 -8.11 -15.78
N ASP A 31 42.69 -8.75 -15.57
CA ASP A 31 41.40 -8.37 -16.16
C ASP A 31 40.66 -7.30 -15.32
N PHE A 32 41.21 -6.93 -14.15
CA PHE A 32 41.01 -5.61 -13.53
C PHE A 32 41.99 -4.57 -14.09
N LYS A 33 42.18 -4.54 -15.41
CA LYS A 33 42.21 -3.23 -16.04
C LYS A 33 40.79 -2.73 -15.95
N ALA A 34 40.53 -1.95 -14.90
CA ALA A 34 39.39 -1.07 -14.80
C ALA A 34 39.14 -0.50 -16.20
N ALA A 35 38.14 -1.07 -16.88
CA ALA A 35 37.33 -0.26 -17.75
C ALA A 35 36.76 0.78 -16.79
N ASP A 36 37.47 1.90 -16.68
CA ASP A 36 36.93 3.15 -16.22
C ASP A 36 35.81 3.45 -17.20
N LYS A 37 34.65 2.79 -17.00
CA LYS A 37 33.39 3.34 -17.39
C LYS A 37 33.29 4.57 -16.52
N GLN A 38 33.88 5.64 -17.03
CA GLN A 38 33.60 6.99 -16.61
C GLN A 38 32.10 7.17 -16.89
N HIS A 39 31.27 6.69 -15.97
CA HIS A 39 29.87 7.03 -15.94
C HIS A 39 29.89 8.55 -15.82
N SER A 40 29.45 9.23 -16.86
CA SER A 40 29.21 10.67 -16.78
C SER A 40 28.27 10.87 -15.60
N VAL A 41 28.78 11.46 -14.52
CA VAL A 41 28.02 11.72 -13.30
C VAL A 41 26.79 12.51 -13.71
N SER A 42 25.62 11.89 -13.61
CA SER A 42 24.36 12.59 -13.86
C SER A 42 24.09 13.45 -12.63
N GLU A 43 23.56 14.65 -12.79
CA GLU A 43 23.26 15.46 -11.61
C GLU A 43 21.97 14.97 -10.95
N VAL A 44 20.96 14.65 -11.77
CA VAL A 44 19.63 14.25 -11.32
C VAL A 44 19.25 12.90 -11.95
N LEU A 45 18.92 11.93 -11.10
CA LEU A 45 18.25 10.70 -11.51
C LEU A 45 16.74 10.86 -11.24
N VAL A 46 15.93 10.77 -12.28
CA VAL A 46 14.47 10.77 -12.17
C VAL A 46 13.95 9.34 -12.15
N GLY A 47 13.29 8.95 -11.07
CA GLY A 47 12.53 7.71 -10.94
C GLY A 47 11.04 7.98 -11.12
N VAL A 48 10.45 7.40 -12.17
CA VAL A 48 9.01 7.50 -12.46
C VAL A 48 8.33 6.19 -12.06
N LEU A 49 7.54 6.18 -10.98
CA LEU A 49 6.74 5.00 -10.62
C LEU A 49 5.65 4.78 -11.68
N SER A 50 5.63 3.60 -12.29
CA SER A 50 4.67 3.30 -13.36
C SER A 50 4.10 1.90 -13.22
N ALA A 51 2.77 1.77 -13.30
CA ALA A 51 2.15 0.44 -13.29
C ALA A 51 2.44 -0.29 -14.60
N ARG A 52 2.52 -1.62 -14.55
CA ARG A 52 2.83 -2.47 -15.72
C ARG A 52 1.99 -2.13 -16.97
N HIS A 53 0.68 -1.98 -16.81
CA HIS A 53 -0.26 -1.70 -17.89
C HIS A 53 -0.31 -0.22 -18.34
N HIS A 54 0.40 0.71 -17.69
CA HIS A 54 0.40 2.14 -18.03
C HIS A 54 1.30 2.50 -19.24
N HIS A 55 1.24 1.72 -20.31
CA HIS A 55 2.06 1.96 -21.51
C HIS A 55 1.82 3.35 -22.13
N GLU A 56 0.55 3.80 -22.19
CA GLU A 56 0.20 5.09 -22.78
C GLU A 56 0.70 6.29 -21.97
N LEU A 57 0.70 6.20 -20.63
CA LEU A 57 1.25 7.23 -19.75
C LEU A 57 2.78 7.32 -19.88
N ARG A 58 3.48 6.17 -19.90
CA ARG A 58 4.93 6.15 -20.19
C ARG A 58 5.24 6.75 -21.55
N GLN A 59 4.44 6.43 -22.56
CA GLN A 59 4.60 7.01 -23.89
C GLN A 59 4.33 8.52 -23.88
N ALA A 60 3.29 9.00 -23.18
CA ALA A 60 3.04 10.44 -23.05
C ALA A 60 4.21 11.18 -22.39
N ILE A 61 4.84 10.60 -21.36
CA ILE A 61 6.05 11.17 -20.76
C ILE A 61 7.19 11.24 -21.79
N ARG A 62 7.43 10.16 -22.55
CA ARG A 62 8.43 10.14 -23.64
C ARG A 62 8.15 11.18 -24.72
N ASP A 63 6.88 11.39 -25.08
CA ASP A 63 6.45 12.37 -26.08
C ASP A 63 6.56 13.83 -25.58
N THR A 64 6.68 14.02 -24.26
CA THR A 64 6.63 15.34 -23.61
C THR A 64 7.98 15.72 -22.99
N TRP A 65 8.05 15.84 -21.67
CA TRP A 65 9.20 16.39 -20.96
C TRP A 65 10.42 15.45 -21.02
N LEU A 66 10.24 14.13 -21.09
CA LEU A 66 11.37 13.21 -21.25
C LEU A 66 11.98 13.31 -22.66
N GLY A 67 11.15 13.42 -23.70
CA GLY A 67 11.62 13.67 -25.06
C GLY A 67 12.44 14.96 -25.15
N TYR A 68 11.92 16.03 -24.56
CA TYR A 68 12.62 17.30 -24.42
C TYR A 68 13.97 17.17 -23.72
N LEU A 69 14.05 16.48 -22.58
CA LEU A 69 15.32 16.27 -21.87
C LEU A 69 16.36 15.53 -22.73
N LYS A 70 15.94 14.56 -23.54
CA LYS A 70 16.83 13.79 -24.43
C LYS A 70 17.39 14.62 -25.58
N GLU A 71 16.61 15.57 -26.09
CA GLU A 71 17.00 16.42 -27.21
C GLU A 71 17.74 17.69 -26.77
N HIS A 72 17.53 18.14 -25.52
CA HIS A 72 18.09 19.40 -25.03
C HIS A 72 19.59 19.27 -24.70
N PRO A 73 20.49 20.04 -25.36
CA PRO A 73 21.95 19.84 -25.24
C PRO A 73 22.51 19.98 -23.83
N GLN A 74 21.86 20.80 -23.00
CA GLN A 74 22.25 21.03 -21.61
C GLN A 74 21.77 19.93 -20.65
N PHE A 75 20.70 19.20 -20.99
CA PHE A 75 20.07 18.25 -20.08
C PHE A 75 20.35 16.79 -20.40
N GLN A 76 20.61 16.46 -21.68
CA GLN A 76 20.84 15.09 -22.15
C GLN A 76 21.91 14.30 -21.36
N ASN A 77 22.92 14.99 -20.79
CA ASN A 77 23.99 14.38 -19.99
C ASN A 77 23.86 14.71 -18.48
N ARG A 78 22.88 15.54 -18.11
CA ARG A 78 22.66 16.02 -16.74
C ARG A 78 21.57 15.22 -16.03
N VAL A 79 20.56 14.78 -16.77
CA VAL A 79 19.37 14.12 -16.22
C VAL A 79 19.21 12.74 -16.84
N VAL A 80 19.09 11.73 -15.99
CA VAL A 80 18.75 10.36 -16.40
C VAL A 80 17.36 10.04 -15.89
N VAL A 81 16.50 9.49 -16.73
CA VAL A 81 15.13 9.14 -16.37
C VAL A 81 14.93 7.64 -16.48
N LYS A 82 14.31 7.05 -15.47
CA LYS A 82 13.98 5.63 -15.42
C LYS A 82 12.55 5.42 -14.96
N PHE A 83 11.76 4.71 -15.75
CA PHE A 83 10.49 4.15 -15.32
C PHE A 83 10.75 2.96 -14.41
N ILE A 84 10.04 2.90 -13.28
CA ILE A 84 10.15 1.86 -12.27
C ILE A 84 8.92 0.96 -12.41
N ILE A 85 9.13 -0.32 -12.71
CA ILE A 85 8.08 -1.30 -12.95
C ILE A 85 8.29 -2.51 -12.06
N GLY A 86 7.24 -3.03 -11.46
CA GLY A 86 7.30 -4.30 -10.72
C GLY A 86 7.49 -5.46 -11.69
N LYS A 87 8.52 -6.26 -11.45
CA LYS A 87 8.90 -7.40 -12.29
C LYS A 87 7.78 -8.43 -12.41
N HIS A 88 6.94 -8.58 -11.39
CA HIS A 88 5.88 -9.58 -11.37
C HIS A 88 4.51 -8.92 -11.43
N GLY A 89 3.62 -9.44 -12.29
CA GLY A 89 2.20 -9.11 -12.23
C GLY A 89 1.50 -9.87 -11.10
N CYS A 90 0.44 -9.31 -10.55
CA CYS A 90 -0.35 -10.03 -9.54
C CYS A 90 -1.09 -11.21 -10.17
N THR A 91 -0.80 -12.43 -9.70
CA THR A 91 -1.38 -13.68 -10.23
C THR A 91 -2.87 -13.85 -9.88
N VAL A 92 -3.38 -13.10 -8.92
CA VAL A 92 -4.79 -13.12 -8.51
C VAL A 92 -5.60 -12.15 -9.38
N PRO A 93 -6.63 -12.64 -10.12
CA PRO A 93 -7.55 -11.77 -10.85
C PRO A 93 -8.25 -10.78 -9.91
N GLU A 94 -8.49 -9.55 -10.35
CA GLU A 94 -9.04 -8.47 -9.50
C GLU A 94 -10.34 -8.85 -8.77
N TRP A 95 -11.26 -9.54 -9.46
CA TRP A 95 -12.52 -10.03 -8.89
C TRP A 95 -12.34 -11.06 -7.77
N ASP A 96 -11.22 -11.80 -7.80
CA ASP A 96 -10.86 -12.83 -6.84
C ASP A 96 -9.95 -12.29 -5.73
N ARG A 97 -9.72 -10.98 -5.65
CA ARG A 97 -8.93 -10.37 -4.57
C ARG A 97 -9.78 -10.00 -3.36
N GLU A 98 -9.15 -10.07 -2.19
CA GLU A 98 -9.71 -9.56 -0.93
C GLU A 98 -10.01 -8.06 -1.03
N ASP A 99 -9.04 -7.30 -1.55
CA ASP A 99 -9.16 -5.89 -1.89
C ASP A 99 -8.51 -5.62 -3.25
N PRO A 100 -8.96 -4.59 -4.00
CA PRO A 100 -8.44 -4.34 -5.35
C PRO A 100 -6.98 -3.87 -5.37
N TYR A 101 -6.43 -3.43 -4.23
CA TYR A 101 -5.12 -2.78 -4.12
C TYR A 101 -3.98 -3.75 -3.75
N SER A 102 -4.30 -4.95 -3.26
CA SER A 102 -3.34 -6.00 -2.91
C SER A 102 -3.27 -7.13 -3.95
N CYS A 103 -2.52 -8.19 -3.63
CA CYS A 103 -2.50 -9.44 -4.40
C CYS A 103 -2.96 -10.63 -3.54
N SER A 104 -3.82 -10.39 -2.56
CA SER A 104 -4.33 -11.42 -1.65
C SER A 104 -5.58 -12.08 -2.23
N LEU A 105 -5.60 -13.42 -2.27
CA LEU A 105 -6.74 -14.19 -2.74
C LEU A 105 -7.91 -14.07 -1.76
N LEU A 106 -9.11 -13.83 -2.28
CA LEU A 106 -10.36 -13.86 -1.56
C LEU A 106 -10.72 -15.32 -1.18
N ASN A 107 -10.42 -15.69 0.06
CA ASN A 107 -10.62 -17.04 0.57
C ASN A 107 -12.02 -17.23 1.15
N ILE A 108 -13.03 -17.35 0.28
CA ILE A 108 -14.42 -17.61 0.66
C ILE A 108 -14.81 -19.06 0.33
N SER A 109 -15.49 -19.72 1.27
CA SER A 109 -16.13 -21.03 1.08
C SER A 109 -17.56 -20.86 0.57
N GLU A 110 -18.08 -21.85 -0.17
CA GLU A 110 -19.50 -21.83 -0.58
C GLU A 110 -20.40 -21.89 0.66
N PRO A 111 -21.22 -20.84 0.92
CA PRO A 111 -22.10 -20.83 2.07
C PRO A 111 -23.39 -21.60 1.80
N VAL A 112 -24.05 -22.05 2.86
CA VAL A 112 -25.37 -22.69 2.75
C VAL A 112 -26.45 -21.61 2.63
N ALA A 113 -27.27 -21.70 1.58
CA ALA A 113 -28.34 -20.75 1.32
C ALA A 113 -29.33 -20.66 2.50
N GLY A 114 -29.63 -19.43 2.94
CA GLY A 114 -30.58 -19.16 4.02
C GLY A 114 -30.11 -19.55 5.43
N GLN A 115 -28.87 -20.03 5.59
CA GLN A 115 -28.31 -20.30 6.91
C GLN A 115 -28.01 -18.97 7.64
N GLU A 116 -28.65 -18.78 8.79
CA GLU A 116 -28.31 -17.71 9.73
C GLU A 116 -27.06 -18.12 10.51
N MET A 117 -26.03 -17.28 10.46
CA MET A 117 -24.74 -17.49 11.12
C MET A 117 -24.55 -16.44 12.22
N ALA A 118 -23.84 -16.81 13.28
CA ALA A 118 -23.46 -15.89 14.35
C ALA A 118 -21.94 -15.71 14.32
N ILE A 119 -21.44 -14.47 14.40
CA ILE A 119 -19.99 -14.22 14.37
C ILE A 119 -19.24 -14.74 15.61
N LEU A 120 -19.98 -15.22 16.61
CA LEU A 120 -19.46 -15.62 17.91
C LEU A 120 -20.13 -16.89 18.36
N ASN A 121 -19.30 -17.82 18.79
CA ASN A 121 -19.72 -18.97 19.56
C ASN A 121 -18.99 -18.94 20.91
N VAL A 122 -19.74 -18.87 22.02
CA VAL A 122 -19.17 -18.90 23.37
C VAL A 122 -19.35 -20.29 23.96
N PRO A 123 -18.29 -21.12 23.99
CA PRO A 123 -18.41 -22.51 24.41
C PRO A 123 -18.57 -22.67 25.93
N ASP A 124 -18.05 -21.73 26.73
CA ASP A 124 -18.15 -21.77 28.20
C ASP A 124 -18.50 -20.39 28.77
N PRO A 125 -19.69 -20.21 29.38
CA PRO A 125 -20.09 -18.96 30.05
C PRO A 125 -19.16 -18.49 31.17
N SER A 126 -18.28 -19.35 31.69
CA SER A 126 -17.33 -19.00 32.77
C SER A 126 -16.25 -18.00 32.36
N VAL A 127 -16.01 -17.83 31.05
CA VAL A 127 -15.00 -16.90 30.53
C VAL A 127 -15.45 -15.44 30.53
N LEU A 128 -16.74 -15.20 30.75
CA LEU A 128 -17.36 -13.89 30.76
C LEU A 128 -17.00 -13.12 32.04
N VAL A 129 -16.50 -11.89 31.88
CA VAL A 129 -16.09 -11.02 32.99
C VAL A 129 -16.80 -9.66 32.90
N PRO A 130 -17.18 -9.05 34.04
CA PRO A 130 -17.67 -7.67 34.03
C PRO A 130 -16.65 -6.72 33.38
N SER A 131 -17.13 -5.83 32.53
CA SER A 131 -16.32 -4.80 31.88
C SER A 131 -15.98 -3.67 32.85
N GLU A 132 -14.74 -3.19 32.80
CA GLU A 132 -14.33 -1.97 33.50
C GLU A 132 -14.70 -0.69 32.71
N VAL A 133 -15.11 -0.84 31.46
CA VAL A 133 -15.41 0.25 30.53
C VAL A 133 -16.90 0.27 30.17
N SER A 134 -17.42 1.46 29.90
CA SER A 134 -18.83 1.68 29.53
C SER A 134 -19.13 1.43 28.05
N ALA A 135 -18.11 1.32 27.20
CA ALA A 135 -18.25 1.12 25.76
C ALA A 135 -17.14 0.22 25.20
N VAL A 136 -17.53 -0.74 24.36
CA VAL A 136 -16.65 -1.71 23.68
C VAL A 136 -17.06 -1.82 22.22
N SER A 137 -16.11 -1.95 21.30
CA SER A 137 -16.40 -2.06 19.87
C SER A 137 -15.62 -3.17 19.15
N LEU A 138 -16.22 -3.65 18.05
CA LEU A 138 -15.63 -4.60 17.10
C LEU A 138 -15.76 -4.02 15.68
N ASP A 139 -14.65 -3.97 14.96
CA ASP A 139 -14.66 -3.61 13.55
C ASP A 139 -14.74 -4.86 12.67
N PHE A 140 -15.35 -4.71 11.51
CA PHE A 140 -15.33 -5.74 10.50
C PHE A 140 -15.42 -5.16 9.10
N LYS A 141 -14.95 -5.95 8.14
CA LYS A 141 -15.07 -5.68 6.72
C LYS A 141 -15.87 -6.78 6.06
N VAL A 142 -16.78 -6.38 5.18
CA VAL A 142 -17.59 -7.29 4.39
C VAL A 142 -16.83 -7.64 3.10
N LEU A 143 -16.51 -8.92 2.92
CA LEU A 143 -15.76 -9.42 1.75
C LEU A 143 -16.69 -9.99 0.67
N HIS A 144 -17.94 -10.30 1.01
CA HIS A 144 -19.05 -10.59 0.11
C HIS A 144 -20.36 -10.08 0.74
N PRO A 145 -21.35 -9.58 -0.02
CA PRO A 145 -22.55 -9.00 0.56
C PRO A 145 -23.26 -9.88 1.61
N VAL A 146 -23.63 -9.28 2.74
CA VAL A 146 -24.35 -9.96 3.84
C VAL A 146 -25.55 -9.14 4.30
N VAL A 147 -26.51 -9.79 4.96
CA VAL A 147 -27.64 -9.13 5.62
C VAL A 147 -27.55 -9.37 7.11
N ILE A 148 -27.43 -8.30 7.90
CA ILE A 148 -27.47 -8.40 9.37
C ILE A 148 -28.90 -8.67 9.81
N THR A 149 -29.10 -9.71 10.62
CA THR A 149 -30.44 -10.14 11.06
C THR A 149 -30.72 -9.81 12.52
N ARG A 150 -29.73 -9.92 13.41
CA ARG A 150 -29.86 -9.65 14.84
C ARG A 150 -28.59 -9.05 15.42
N LEU A 151 -28.74 -8.18 16.40
CA LEU A 151 -27.65 -7.79 17.29
C LEU A 151 -27.79 -8.54 18.61
N GLY A 152 -26.67 -8.85 19.24
CA GLY A 152 -26.62 -9.63 20.47
C GLY A 152 -25.68 -9.06 21.51
N VAL A 153 -25.95 -9.41 22.76
CA VAL A 153 -25.20 -9.00 23.96
C VAL A 153 -24.95 -10.20 24.87
N PHE A 154 -23.85 -10.18 25.61
CA PHE A 154 -23.62 -11.16 26.65
C PHE A 154 -24.59 -10.96 27.84
N PRO A 155 -25.00 -12.05 28.51
CA PRO A 155 -25.77 -11.95 29.75
C PRO A 155 -24.94 -11.27 30.85
N SER A 156 -25.61 -10.71 31.85
CA SER A 156 -24.98 -10.03 32.97
C SER A 156 -25.37 -10.70 34.30
N GLY A 157 -24.43 -11.49 34.82
CA GLY A 157 -24.52 -12.15 36.13
C GLY A 157 -24.34 -13.67 36.10
N GLN A 158 -24.15 -14.27 37.28
CA GLN A 158 -23.81 -15.69 37.45
C GLN A 158 -24.91 -16.69 36.99
N ARG A 159 -26.13 -16.24 36.71
CA ARG A 159 -27.28 -17.08 36.30
C ARG A 159 -27.66 -16.98 34.83
N GLN A 160 -26.84 -16.32 33.99
CA GLN A 160 -27.16 -16.01 32.58
C GLN A 160 -28.39 -15.10 32.36
N ASP A 161 -28.94 -14.52 33.43
CA ASP A 161 -29.96 -13.47 33.34
C ASP A 161 -29.36 -12.19 32.75
N PHE A 162 -30.19 -11.35 32.14
CA PHE A 162 -29.79 -10.02 31.69
C PHE A 162 -30.21 -8.95 32.72
N ARG A 163 -29.21 -8.22 33.24
CA ARG A 163 -29.32 -7.10 34.18
C ARG A 163 -28.66 -5.84 33.61
N GLY A 164 -29.35 -4.70 33.73
CA GLY A 164 -28.86 -3.40 33.27
C GLY A 164 -29.44 -2.96 31.93
N ASN A 165 -28.90 -1.87 31.39
CA ASN A 165 -29.27 -1.31 30.09
C ASN A 165 -28.06 -1.30 29.16
N VAL A 166 -28.13 -2.06 28.07
CA VAL A 166 -27.07 -2.12 27.05
C VAL A 166 -27.66 -1.78 25.70
N THR A 167 -26.98 -0.93 24.94
CA THR A 167 -27.35 -0.65 23.56
C THR A 167 -26.27 -1.17 22.63
N ALA A 168 -26.66 -2.00 21.68
CA ALA A 168 -25.82 -2.44 20.57
C ALA A 168 -26.17 -1.60 19.32
N LYS A 169 -25.18 -1.00 18.68
CA LYS A 169 -25.35 -0.17 17.48
C LYS A 169 -24.34 -0.59 16.43
N LEU A 170 -24.80 -0.86 15.22
CA LEU A 170 -23.94 -1.02 14.06
C LEU A 170 -23.83 0.31 13.33
N PHE A 171 -22.61 0.74 13.09
CA PHE A 171 -22.31 1.93 12.29
C PHE A 171 -21.52 1.55 11.06
N GLN A 172 -21.69 2.33 10.00
CA GLN A 172 -20.64 2.46 9.00
C GLN A 172 -19.54 3.36 9.59
N VAL A 173 -18.26 3.03 9.35
CA VAL A 173 -17.14 3.67 10.08
C VAL A 173 -17.13 5.20 9.93
N ASP A 174 -17.57 5.73 8.80
CA ASP A 174 -17.60 7.17 8.47
C ASP A 174 -18.92 7.88 8.83
N GLN A 175 -19.86 7.20 9.47
CA GLN A 175 -21.19 7.74 9.79
C GLN A 175 -21.42 7.90 11.29
N GLU A 176 -22.04 9.03 11.67
CA GLU A 176 -22.50 9.28 13.04
C GLU A 176 -23.80 8.54 13.36
N GLU A 177 -24.63 8.27 12.35
CA GLU A 177 -25.90 7.56 12.51
C GLU A 177 -25.69 6.04 12.44
N ALA A 178 -26.37 5.32 13.34
CA ALA A 178 -26.31 3.87 13.36
C ALA A 178 -27.19 3.30 12.24
N VAL A 179 -26.61 2.41 11.43
CA VAL A 179 -27.32 1.63 10.41
C VAL A 179 -28.42 0.79 11.06
N VAL A 180 -28.09 0.13 12.18
CA VAL A 180 -29.08 -0.60 12.99
C VAL A 180 -28.78 -0.45 14.48
N THR A 181 -29.82 -0.48 15.31
CA THR A 181 -29.72 -0.37 16.77
C THR A 181 -30.61 -1.40 17.46
N ALA A 182 -30.09 -2.03 18.52
CA ALA A 182 -30.84 -2.87 19.43
C ALA A 182 -30.59 -2.44 20.89
N ARG A 183 -31.66 -2.20 21.64
CA ARG A 183 -31.60 -1.82 23.06
C ARG A 183 -32.04 -2.98 23.93
N PHE A 184 -31.24 -3.34 24.92
CA PHE A 184 -31.47 -4.45 25.84
C PHE A 184 -31.71 -3.90 27.23
N SER A 185 -32.74 -4.42 27.90
CA SER A 185 -33.08 -4.08 29.29
C SER A 185 -33.61 -5.31 30.02
N THR A 186 -33.70 -5.25 31.34
CA THR A 186 -34.27 -6.34 32.16
C THR A 186 -35.71 -6.70 31.76
N LEU A 187 -36.49 -5.71 31.30
CA LEU A 187 -37.87 -5.89 30.86
C LEU A 187 -37.98 -6.36 29.40
N SER A 188 -36.92 -6.20 28.62
CA SER A 188 -36.88 -6.58 27.21
C SER A 188 -35.48 -7.07 26.86
N PRO A 189 -35.08 -8.28 27.33
CA PRO A 189 -33.75 -8.82 27.07
C PRO A 189 -33.62 -9.44 25.67
N GLY A 190 -34.73 -9.70 24.97
CA GLY A 190 -34.71 -10.39 23.68
C GLY A 190 -34.79 -11.91 23.83
N THR A 191 -34.21 -12.64 22.89
CA THR A 191 -34.22 -14.12 22.87
C THR A 191 -32.84 -14.66 23.15
N SER A 192 -32.72 -15.58 24.11
CA SER A 192 -31.47 -16.25 24.42
C SER A 192 -31.19 -17.40 23.44
N VAL A 193 -30.05 -17.35 22.75
CA VAL A 193 -29.57 -18.37 21.80
C VAL A 193 -28.08 -18.59 22.06
N GLN A 194 -27.69 -19.84 22.35
CA GLN A 194 -26.29 -20.23 22.56
C GLN A 194 -25.52 -19.34 23.56
N GLY A 195 -26.20 -18.91 24.63
CA GLY A 195 -25.59 -18.11 25.70
C GLY A 195 -25.48 -16.61 25.41
N LEU A 196 -26.03 -16.11 24.30
CA LEU A 196 -26.16 -14.69 24.00
C LEU A 196 -27.63 -14.29 23.91
N TRP A 197 -27.93 -13.04 24.27
CA TRP A 197 -29.26 -12.45 24.11
C TRP A 197 -29.31 -11.66 22.81
N TYR A 198 -30.23 -12.02 21.91
CA TYR A 198 -30.38 -11.40 20.60
C TYR A 198 -31.70 -10.64 20.46
N LYS A 199 -31.66 -9.56 19.67
CA LYS A 199 -32.85 -8.87 19.17
C LYS A 199 -32.79 -8.71 17.65
N PRO A 200 -33.92 -8.93 16.95
CA PRO A 200 -33.99 -8.65 15.52
C PRO A 200 -33.80 -7.17 15.26
N VAL A 201 -33.17 -6.86 14.13
CA VAL A 201 -32.99 -5.50 13.63
C VAL A 201 -33.58 -5.37 12.22
N GLU A 202 -33.74 -4.14 11.76
CA GLU A 202 -34.06 -3.88 10.36
C GLU A 202 -32.97 -4.46 9.45
N GLN A 203 -33.38 -5.14 8.37
CA GLN A 203 -32.48 -5.88 7.52
C GLN A 203 -31.98 -5.00 6.38
N PHE A 204 -30.67 -4.71 6.40
CA PHE A 204 -29.98 -4.00 5.33
C PHE A 204 -28.94 -4.91 4.68
N ILE A 205 -28.78 -4.78 3.36
CA ILE A 205 -27.69 -5.44 2.63
C ILE A 205 -26.43 -4.60 2.84
N LEU A 206 -25.43 -5.19 3.49
CA LEU A 206 -24.10 -4.62 3.58
C LEU A 206 -23.30 -5.07 2.36
N PRO A 207 -22.86 -4.16 1.46
CA PRO A 207 -22.16 -4.53 0.23
C PRO A 207 -20.72 -4.99 0.49
N LYS A 208 -20.09 -5.66 -0.49
CA LYS A 208 -18.64 -5.94 -0.47
C LYS A 208 -17.86 -4.63 -0.32
N GLY A 209 -16.89 -4.61 0.58
CA GLY A 209 -16.11 -3.42 0.92
C GLY A 209 -16.74 -2.57 2.02
N PHE A 210 -17.95 -2.90 2.51
CA PHE A 210 -18.51 -2.23 3.68
C PHE A 210 -17.59 -2.45 4.89
N GLU A 211 -17.20 -1.35 5.52
CA GLU A 211 -16.42 -1.34 6.75
C GLU A 211 -17.35 -0.82 7.86
N GLY A 212 -17.54 -1.66 8.88
CA GLY A 212 -18.52 -1.43 9.93
C GLY A 212 -17.92 -1.57 11.33
N THR A 213 -18.51 -0.84 12.27
CA THR A 213 -18.18 -0.92 13.70
C THR A 213 -19.44 -1.30 14.46
N LEU A 214 -19.40 -2.44 15.16
CA LEU A 214 -20.40 -2.81 16.15
C LEU A 214 -19.98 -2.27 17.52
N LEU A 215 -20.77 -1.35 18.06
CA LEU A 215 -20.55 -0.71 19.36
C LEU A 215 -21.56 -1.26 20.38
N TRP A 216 -21.07 -1.68 21.54
CA TRP A 216 -21.87 -1.94 22.73
C TRP A 216 -21.59 -0.87 23.77
N GLU A 217 -22.64 -0.22 24.26
CA GLU A 217 -22.55 0.82 25.28
C GLU A 217 -23.54 0.56 26.42
N SER A 218 -23.13 0.90 27.65
CA SER A 218 -23.99 0.88 28.83
C SER A 218 -23.88 2.18 29.62
N GLN A 219 -25.00 2.60 30.19
CA GLN A 219 -25.05 3.77 31.08
C GLN A 219 -24.58 3.44 32.50
N ASP A 220 -24.58 2.15 32.86
CA ASP A 220 -24.19 1.67 34.18
C ASP A 220 -22.71 1.23 34.15
N LEU A 221 -21.89 1.75 35.08
CA LEU A 221 -20.55 1.23 35.32
C LEU A 221 -20.67 -0.26 35.72
N ALA A 222 -19.96 -1.14 35.00
CA ALA A 222 -20.10 -2.62 35.06
C ALA A 222 -21.39 -3.21 34.45
N GLY A 223 -22.12 -2.46 33.62
CA GLY A 223 -23.29 -2.97 32.89
C GLY A 223 -22.95 -3.87 31.69
N LEU A 224 -21.73 -3.77 31.15
CA LEU A 224 -21.25 -4.66 30.09
C LEU A 224 -20.57 -5.89 30.69
N THR A 225 -20.83 -7.04 30.09
CA THR A 225 -20.08 -8.27 30.31
C THR A 225 -19.25 -8.54 29.06
N THR A 226 -17.96 -8.83 29.23
CA THR A 226 -17.02 -8.98 28.14
C THR A 226 -16.26 -10.30 28.17
N VAL A 227 -15.69 -10.66 27.02
CA VAL A 227 -14.77 -11.78 26.90
C VAL A 227 -13.56 -11.38 26.07
N ASN A 228 -12.38 -11.83 26.49
CA ASN A 228 -11.17 -11.66 25.69
C ASN A 228 -11.28 -12.51 24.41
N VAL A 229 -11.00 -11.91 23.25
CA VAL A 229 -11.10 -12.58 21.94
C VAL A 229 -10.27 -13.85 21.84
N SER A 230 -9.11 -13.90 22.52
CA SER A 230 -8.27 -15.12 22.56
C SER A 230 -8.96 -16.34 23.17
N ARG A 231 -10.09 -16.15 23.88
CA ARG A 231 -10.88 -17.20 24.53
C ARG A 231 -12.16 -17.56 23.79
N VAL A 232 -12.45 -16.93 22.66
CA VAL A 232 -13.64 -17.20 21.85
C VAL A 232 -13.28 -17.55 20.42
N GLN A 233 -14.11 -18.38 19.81
CA GLN A 233 -14.00 -18.66 18.39
C GLN A 233 -14.90 -17.68 17.65
N LEU A 234 -14.28 -16.91 16.77
CA LEU A 234 -14.98 -16.05 15.83
C LEU A 234 -15.30 -16.85 14.56
N ASP A 235 -16.51 -16.65 14.07
CA ASP A 235 -16.98 -17.22 12.80
C ASP A 235 -17.08 -16.08 11.77
N ASP A 236 -16.30 -16.21 10.70
CA ASP A 236 -16.26 -15.24 9.60
C ASP A 236 -17.28 -15.55 8.50
N GLY A 237 -18.15 -16.54 8.72
CA GLY A 237 -19.15 -17.02 7.76
C GLY A 237 -18.54 -17.73 6.56
N GLY A 238 -17.41 -18.41 6.75
CA GLY A 238 -16.65 -19.03 5.66
C GLY A 238 -15.86 -18.00 4.84
N GLY A 239 -15.37 -16.95 5.49
CA GLY A 239 -14.53 -15.89 4.90
C GLY A 239 -15.29 -14.71 4.29
N VAL A 240 -16.61 -14.64 4.42
CA VAL A 240 -17.41 -13.50 3.88
C VAL A 240 -17.26 -12.23 4.72
N LEU A 241 -16.76 -12.36 5.95
CA LEU A 241 -16.38 -11.25 6.82
C LEU A 241 -14.89 -11.31 7.15
N LYS A 242 -14.31 -10.16 7.45
CA LYS A 242 -13.00 -10.04 8.10
C LYS A 242 -13.18 -9.24 9.37
N LEU A 243 -12.94 -9.86 10.52
CA LEU A 243 -13.17 -9.27 11.84
C LEU A 243 -11.85 -8.66 12.35
N GLY A 244 -11.91 -7.46 12.94
CA GLY A 244 -10.74 -6.71 13.42
C GLY A 244 -11.03 -5.90 14.69
N SER A 245 -9.97 -5.54 15.43
CA SER A 245 -10.07 -4.69 16.62
C SER A 245 -9.93 -3.20 16.27
N VAL A 246 -10.76 -2.38 16.90
CA VAL A 246 -10.54 -0.94 17.05
C VAL A 246 -9.32 -0.74 17.97
N GLU A 247 -8.39 0.17 17.66
CA GLU A 247 -7.48 0.75 18.67
C GLU A 247 -8.18 1.98 19.30
N GLU A 248 -8.08 2.16 20.62
CA GLU A 248 -8.74 3.28 21.33
C GLU A 248 -8.55 4.63 20.60
N GLY A 249 -9.65 5.34 20.32
CA GLY A 249 -9.60 6.67 19.70
C GLY A 249 -9.52 6.69 18.16
N THR A 250 -9.71 5.56 17.47
CA THR A 250 -9.73 5.51 15.99
C THR A 250 -10.98 6.13 15.35
N LEU A 251 -12.01 6.46 16.13
CA LEU A 251 -13.19 7.18 15.65
C LEU A 251 -13.32 8.56 16.32
N PRO A 252 -13.31 9.68 15.55
CA PRO A 252 -13.24 11.04 16.10
C PRO A 252 -14.43 11.44 16.99
N HIS A 253 -15.53 10.68 16.98
CA HIS A 253 -16.73 10.94 17.77
C HIS A 253 -17.01 9.90 18.85
N ARG A 254 -16.09 8.96 19.11
CA ARG A 254 -16.38 7.82 19.99
C ARG A 254 -15.24 7.55 20.97
N SER A 255 -15.50 7.86 22.23
CA SER A 255 -14.68 7.37 23.35
C SER A 255 -15.06 5.91 23.63
N ALA A 256 -14.53 4.99 22.83
CA ALA A 256 -14.64 3.55 23.07
C ALA A 256 -13.24 2.95 23.18
N LEU A 257 -13.04 2.14 24.21
CA LEU A 257 -11.85 1.31 24.34
C LEU A 257 -12.04 0.13 23.39
N GLY A 258 -11.25 0.14 22.32
CA GLY A 258 -11.07 -1.05 21.52
C GLY A 258 -10.31 -2.11 22.32
N PHE A 259 -10.57 -3.38 22.01
CA PHE A 259 -9.81 -4.58 22.41
C PHE A 259 -8.86 -4.43 23.64
N PRO A 260 -9.19 -5.10 24.76
CA PRO A 260 -9.33 -6.55 24.73
C PRO A 260 -10.65 -7.01 25.35
N GLY A 261 -11.74 -6.95 24.58
CA GLY A 261 -13.02 -7.51 25.00
C GLY A 261 -14.06 -7.47 23.89
N LEU A 262 -14.94 -8.45 23.81
CA LEU A 262 -16.20 -8.40 23.07
C LEU A 262 -17.34 -8.35 24.08
N ALA A 263 -18.40 -7.58 23.84
CA ALA A 263 -19.57 -7.49 24.72
C ALA A 263 -20.83 -8.20 24.18
N GLY A 264 -20.69 -8.87 23.03
CA GLY A 264 -21.74 -9.58 22.34
C GLY A 264 -21.33 -9.86 20.89
N GLY A 265 -22.30 -10.11 20.02
CA GLY A 265 -22.07 -10.37 18.60
C GLY A 265 -23.25 -9.94 17.73
N PHE A 266 -23.27 -10.38 16.48
CA PHE A 266 -24.41 -10.25 15.59
C PHE A 266 -24.62 -11.54 14.81
N THR A 267 -25.83 -11.69 14.28
CA THR A 267 -26.15 -12.74 13.32
C THR A 267 -26.39 -12.14 11.94
N PHE A 268 -26.10 -12.93 10.91
CA PHE A 268 -26.23 -12.50 9.52
C PHE A 268 -26.53 -13.68 8.60
N THR A 269 -26.99 -13.37 7.39
CA THR A 269 -27.10 -14.31 6.28
C THR A 269 -26.27 -13.81 5.10
N VAL A 270 -25.79 -14.72 4.26
CA VAL A 270 -25.10 -14.34 3.02
C VAL A 270 -26.14 -13.91 1.99
N TYR A 271 -25.94 -12.73 1.40
CA TYR A 271 -26.77 -12.23 0.32
C TYR A 271 -26.31 -12.82 -1.02
N ASP A 272 -27.26 -13.23 -1.85
CA ASP A 272 -27.02 -13.77 -3.20
C ASP A 272 -26.01 -14.93 -3.23
N VAL A 273 -26.36 -16.02 -2.54
CA VAL A 273 -25.53 -17.23 -2.46
C VAL A 273 -25.31 -17.88 -3.82
N ASP A 274 -26.29 -17.77 -4.72
CA ASP A 274 -26.18 -18.30 -6.09
C ASP A 274 -25.10 -17.57 -6.88
N ALA A 275 -25.07 -16.22 -6.85
CA ALA A 275 -24.01 -15.44 -7.48
C ALA A 275 -22.64 -15.72 -6.87
N LEU A 276 -22.54 -15.90 -5.56
CA LEU A 276 -21.29 -16.31 -4.91
C LEU A 276 -20.83 -17.68 -5.40
N GLY A 277 -21.73 -18.65 -5.47
CA GLY A 277 -21.43 -19.99 -6.00
C GLY A 277 -20.97 -19.95 -7.45
N GLU A 278 -21.63 -19.16 -8.32
CA GLU A 278 -21.19 -18.97 -9.70
C GLU A 278 -19.82 -18.29 -9.78
N MET A 279 -19.57 -17.28 -8.95
CA MET A 279 -18.27 -16.63 -8.84
C MET A 279 -17.19 -17.65 -8.47
N LEU A 280 -17.42 -18.47 -7.44
CA LEU A 280 -16.45 -19.47 -6.97
C LEU A 280 -16.20 -20.56 -8.02
N ARG A 281 -17.25 -21.10 -8.68
CA ARG A 281 -17.12 -22.07 -9.78
C ARG A 281 -16.36 -21.50 -10.98
N GLY A 282 -16.57 -20.22 -11.30
CA GLY A 282 -15.89 -19.52 -12.40
C GLY A 282 -14.42 -19.17 -12.13
N ARG A 283 -13.93 -19.33 -10.90
CA ARG A 283 -12.58 -18.88 -10.48
C ARG A 283 -11.46 -19.51 -11.30
N ALA A 284 -11.50 -20.81 -11.55
CA ALA A 284 -10.46 -21.50 -12.31
C ALA A 284 -10.33 -20.93 -13.75
N GLY A 285 -11.45 -20.72 -14.44
CA GLY A 285 -11.45 -20.15 -15.78
C GLY A 285 -11.10 -18.65 -15.83
N ARG A 286 -11.38 -17.88 -14.76
CA ARG A 286 -10.86 -16.51 -14.62
C ARG A 286 -9.35 -16.50 -14.42
N LEU A 287 -8.83 -17.38 -13.56
CA LEU A 287 -7.40 -17.52 -13.31
C LEU A 287 -6.64 -17.85 -14.59
N GLU A 288 -7.09 -18.84 -15.37
CA GLU A 288 -6.44 -19.22 -16.63
C GLU A 288 -6.34 -18.05 -17.62
N ARG A 289 -7.47 -17.35 -17.85
CA ARG A 289 -7.49 -16.16 -18.73
C ARG A 289 -6.60 -15.04 -18.21
N HIS A 290 -6.60 -14.82 -16.90
CA HIS A 290 -5.77 -13.80 -16.26
C HIS A 290 -4.28 -14.11 -16.42
N LEU A 291 -3.86 -15.35 -16.20
CA LEU A 291 -2.47 -15.78 -16.41
C LEU A 291 -2.03 -15.64 -17.87
N SER A 292 -2.90 -15.92 -18.84
CA SER A 292 -2.62 -15.64 -20.26
C SER A 292 -2.38 -14.16 -20.50
N LYS A 293 -3.26 -13.30 -19.97
CA LYS A 293 -3.13 -11.83 -20.09
C LYS A 293 -1.85 -11.31 -19.43
N LEU A 294 -1.46 -11.85 -18.27
CA LEU A 294 -0.19 -11.48 -17.62
C LEU A 294 1.02 -11.84 -18.50
N LYS A 295 0.99 -12.99 -19.17
CA LYS A 295 2.06 -13.40 -20.09
C LYS A 295 2.16 -12.49 -21.32
N GLU A 296 1.02 -12.05 -21.85
CA GLU A 296 0.96 -11.05 -22.92
C GLU A 296 1.53 -9.70 -22.45
N GLU A 297 1.14 -9.25 -21.25
CA GLU A 297 1.67 -8.03 -20.63
C GLU A 297 3.19 -8.11 -20.40
N ASP A 298 3.69 -9.24 -19.87
CA ASP A 298 5.14 -9.49 -19.72
C ASP A 298 5.86 -9.35 -21.06
N SER A 299 5.30 -9.90 -22.14
CA SER A 299 5.91 -9.87 -23.46
C SER A 299 5.95 -8.44 -24.03
N ALA A 300 4.86 -7.69 -23.88
CA ALA A 300 4.80 -6.29 -24.28
C ALA A 300 5.79 -5.40 -23.50
N LEU A 301 5.92 -5.64 -22.18
CA LEU A 301 6.89 -4.92 -21.34
C LEU A 301 8.34 -5.21 -21.73
N GLN A 302 8.67 -6.46 -22.09
CA GLN A 302 10.01 -6.80 -22.59
C GLN A 302 10.30 -6.09 -23.92
N GLU A 303 9.35 -6.07 -24.85
CA GLU A 303 9.49 -5.33 -26.10
C GLU A 303 9.68 -3.83 -25.87
N GLU A 304 8.86 -3.23 -25.00
CA GLU A 304 8.97 -1.81 -24.63
C GLU A 304 10.36 -1.51 -24.01
N SER A 305 10.81 -2.36 -23.08
CA SER A 305 12.10 -2.19 -22.43
C SER A 305 13.27 -2.28 -23.42
N LEU A 306 13.22 -3.23 -24.37
CA LEU A 306 14.24 -3.38 -25.41
C LEU A 306 14.24 -2.18 -26.37
N ARG A 307 13.06 -1.64 -26.69
CA ARG A 307 12.91 -0.49 -27.59
C ARG A 307 13.44 0.81 -26.98
N HIS A 308 13.18 1.06 -25.70
CA HIS A 308 13.41 2.38 -25.11
C HIS A 308 14.61 2.45 -24.13
N GLY A 309 15.00 1.34 -23.50
CA GLY A 309 16.14 1.31 -22.57
C GLY A 309 16.00 2.20 -21.32
N ASP A 310 14.79 2.69 -21.04
CA ASP A 310 14.47 3.63 -19.96
C ASP A 310 13.67 2.98 -18.83
N MET A 311 13.61 1.64 -18.77
CA MET A 311 12.83 0.90 -17.78
C MET A 311 13.74 0.15 -16.80
N VAL A 312 13.33 0.09 -15.53
CA VAL A 312 13.95 -0.69 -14.46
C VAL A 312 12.88 -1.61 -13.87
N PHE A 313 13.09 -2.91 -14.01
CA PHE A 313 12.26 -3.93 -13.36
C PHE A 313 12.80 -4.25 -11.98
N VAL A 314 12.00 -4.00 -10.96
CA VAL A 314 12.33 -4.28 -9.55
C VAL A 314 11.56 -5.50 -9.06
N ASP A 315 12.16 -6.30 -8.18
CA ASP A 315 11.63 -7.61 -7.77
C ASP A 315 10.48 -7.50 -6.77
N VAL A 316 9.32 -7.05 -7.25
CA VAL A 316 8.08 -6.90 -6.49
C VAL A 316 6.88 -7.30 -7.36
N VAL A 317 5.81 -7.73 -6.71
CA VAL A 317 4.49 -7.87 -7.35
C VAL A 317 3.89 -6.48 -7.49
N ASP A 318 3.62 -6.04 -8.72
CA ASP A 318 3.16 -4.68 -9.02
C ASP A 318 1.68 -4.51 -8.65
N THR A 319 1.44 -4.08 -7.42
CA THR A 319 0.14 -3.66 -6.89
C THR A 319 0.29 -2.35 -6.13
N TYR A 320 -0.81 -1.64 -5.92
CA TYR A 320 -0.81 -0.37 -5.19
C TYR A 320 -0.19 -0.52 -3.79
N ARG A 321 -0.56 -1.56 -3.03
CA ARG A 321 -0.01 -1.81 -1.67
C ARG A 321 1.49 -2.11 -1.66
N ASN A 322 2.09 -2.49 -2.80
CA ASN A 322 3.52 -2.80 -2.92
C ASN A 322 4.35 -1.65 -3.49
N VAL A 323 3.74 -0.50 -3.81
CA VAL A 323 4.46 0.68 -4.33
C VAL A 323 5.59 1.16 -3.39
N PRO A 324 5.46 1.17 -2.05
CA PRO A 324 6.59 1.49 -1.17
C PRO A 324 7.78 0.53 -1.35
N SER A 325 7.50 -0.77 -1.41
CA SER A 325 8.53 -1.80 -1.65
C SER A 325 9.17 -1.62 -3.02
N LYS A 326 8.38 -1.29 -4.04
CA LYS A 326 8.84 -0.97 -5.39
C LYS A 326 9.84 0.18 -5.39
N LEU A 327 9.57 1.24 -4.63
CA LEU A 327 10.47 2.38 -4.49
C LEU A 327 11.76 2.01 -3.74
N LEU A 328 11.67 1.26 -2.63
CA LEU A 328 12.86 0.80 -1.91
C LEU A 328 13.79 -0.06 -2.77
N GLN A 329 13.22 -0.95 -3.59
CA GLN A 329 14.00 -1.75 -4.54
C GLN A 329 14.61 -0.88 -5.65
N PHE A 330 13.94 0.19 -6.06
CA PHE A 330 14.53 1.16 -6.99
C PHE A 330 15.69 1.93 -6.36
N TYR A 331 15.61 2.28 -5.07
CA TYR A 331 16.76 2.89 -4.37
C TYR A 331 17.96 1.97 -4.26
N LYS A 332 17.74 0.66 -4.02
CA LYS A 332 18.81 -0.35 -4.11
C LYS A 332 19.43 -0.39 -5.50
N TRP A 333 18.59 -0.39 -6.54
CA TRP A 333 19.08 -0.37 -7.92
C TRP A 333 19.85 0.91 -8.24
N SER A 334 19.33 2.08 -7.86
CA SER A 334 19.92 3.38 -8.21
C SER A 334 21.31 3.54 -7.63
N VAL A 335 21.50 3.24 -6.34
CA VAL A 335 22.81 3.35 -5.66
C VAL A 335 23.86 2.43 -6.29
N GLY A 336 23.46 1.25 -6.76
CA GLY A 336 24.37 0.27 -7.37
C GLY A 336 24.62 0.45 -8.87
N ASN A 337 23.75 1.17 -9.59
CA ASN A 337 23.74 1.16 -11.07
C ASN A 337 23.75 2.55 -11.72
N ALA A 338 23.60 3.63 -10.94
CA ALA A 338 23.59 4.99 -11.42
C ALA A 338 24.47 5.88 -10.55
N ASP A 339 25.14 6.85 -11.18
CA ASP A 339 25.84 7.89 -10.45
C ASP A 339 25.05 9.20 -10.54
N PHE A 340 24.56 9.67 -9.38
CA PHE A 340 23.71 10.84 -9.24
C PHE A 340 23.96 11.61 -7.94
N ASN A 341 23.65 12.91 -7.94
CA ASN A 341 23.67 13.76 -6.73
C ASN A 341 22.30 13.87 -6.08
N LEU A 342 21.25 13.97 -6.91
CA LEU A 342 19.87 14.11 -6.49
C LEU A 342 18.99 13.06 -7.20
N LEU A 343 18.00 12.54 -6.48
CA LEU A 343 16.97 11.67 -7.03
C LEU A 343 15.64 12.42 -7.00
N LEU A 344 15.03 12.63 -8.16
CA LEU A 344 13.65 13.11 -8.30
C LEU A 344 12.72 11.91 -8.41
N LYS A 345 11.78 11.75 -7.48
CA LYS A 345 10.69 10.79 -7.61
C LYS A 345 9.45 11.48 -8.17
N THR A 346 8.73 10.82 -9.07
CA THR A 346 7.41 11.22 -9.57
C THR A 346 6.60 9.97 -9.96
N ASP A 347 5.31 10.13 -10.23
CA ASP A 347 4.44 9.09 -10.78
C ASP A 347 4.22 9.30 -12.30
N ASP A 348 3.74 8.27 -13.00
CA ASP A 348 3.55 8.30 -14.46
C ASP A 348 2.33 9.08 -14.94
N ASP A 349 1.45 9.45 -14.02
CA ASP A 349 0.28 10.32 -14.22
C ASP A 349 0.54 11.78 -13.76
N CYS A 350 1.80 12.15 -13.56
CA CYS A 350 2.20 13.48 -13.11
C CYS A 350 2.84 14.32 -14.22
N TYR A 351 2.34 15.55 -14.39
CA TYR A 351 3.05 16.58 -15.14
C TYR A 351 4.22 17.09 -14.29
N ILE A 352 5.38 17.31 -14.91
CA ILE A 352 6.57 17.89 -14.27
C ILE A 352 7.13 19.03 -15.14
N ASP A 353 7.27 20.22 -14.56
CA ASP A 353 8.04 21.32 -15.17
C ASP A 353 9.53 21.11 -14.85
N VAL A 354 10.17 20.27 -15.67
CA VAL A 354 11.57 19.86 -15.47
C VAL A 354 12.54 21.04 -15.54
N ASP A 355 12.25 22.06 -16.35
CA ASP A 355 13.06 23.28 -16.43
C ASP A 355 13.01 24.04 -15.11
N ALA A 356 11.81 24.27 -14.57
CA ALA A 356 11.64 24.98 -13.30
C ALA A 356 12.29 24.22 -12.13
N VAL A 357 12.22 22.89 -12.12
CA VAL A 357 12.89 22.05 -11.11
C VAL A 357 14.41 22.23 -11.18
N LEU A 358 15.02 22.07 -12.36
CA LEU A 358 16.47 22.19 -12.53
C LEU A 358 16.98 23.61 -12.23
N MET A 359 16.26 24.63 -12.70
CA MET A 359 16.59 26.03 -12.39
C MET A 359 16.58 26.28 -10.87
N LYS A 360 15.57 25.76 -10.15
CA LYS A 360 15.51 25.90 -8.69
C LYS A 360 16.66 25.15 -7.99
N ILE A 361 17.07 23.97 -8.48
CA ILE A 361 18.23 23.23 -7.95
C ILE A 361 19.49 24.11 -8.03
N ASP A 362 19.74 24.70 -9.20
CA ASP A 362 20.90 25.56 -9.47
C ASP A 362 20.89 26.82 -8.60
N HIS A 363 19.80 27.59 -8.68
CA HIS A 363 19.71 28.91 -8.03
C HIS A 363 19.74 28.84 -6.51
N ARG A 364 19.21 27.76 -5.92
CA ARG A 364 19.12 27.60 -4.46
C ARG A 364 20.28 26.77 -3.90
N SER A 365 21.18 26.27 -4.76
CA SER A 365 22.25 25.36 -4.40
C SER A 365 21.74 24.18 -3.55
N LEU A 366 20.68 23.53 -4.06
CA LEU A 366 20.00 22.40 -3.40
C LEU A 366 20.78 21.08 -3.53
N THR A 367 22.10 21.14 -3.65
CA THR A 367 23.00 19.96 -3.71
C THR A 367 23.50 19.55 -2.33
N ARG A 368 22.76 19.91 -1.28
CA ARG A 368 23.17 19.67 0.11
C ARG A 368 22.87 18.22 0.52
N ASN A 369 23.75 17.65 1.33
CA ASN A 369 23.47 16.40 2.03
C ASN A 369 22.22 16.53 2.91
N SER A 370 21.54 15.41 3.13
CA SER A 370 20.34 15.32 3.94
C SER A 370 19.19 16.22 3.44
N LEU A 371 19.07 16.45 2.14
CA LEU A 371 17.99 17.24 1.55
C LEU A 371 16.79 16.37 1.20
N TRP A 372 15.61 16.79 1.64
CA TRP A 372 14.34 16.32 1.11
C TRP A 372 13.47 17.50 0.71
N TRP A 373 13.24 17.70 -0.59
CA TRP A 373 12.52 18.83 -1.15
C TRP A 373 11.20 18.39 -1.77
N GLY A 374 10.10 18.95 -1.29
CA GLY A 374 8.75 18.65 -1.75
C GLY A 374 7.72 19.55 -1.08
N ASN A 375 6.43 19.23 -1.25
CA ASN A 375 5.35 19.84 -0.49
C ASN A 375 4.91 18.89 0.62
N PHE A 376 5.13 19.25 1.89
CA PHE A 376 4.92 18.36 3.02
C PHE A 376 3.58 18.55 3.70
N ARG A 377 2.82 17.47 3.82
CA ARG A 377 1.69 17.37 4.77
C ARG A 377 2.25 17.12 6.17
N GLN A 378 1.62 17.69 7.19
CA GLN A 378 2.02 17.55 8.60
C GLN A 378 0.82 17.21 9.46
N ASN A 379 1.03 16.40 10.50
CA ASN A 379 -0.02 15.97 11.44
C ASN A 379 -1.26 15.40 10.71
N TRP A 380 -1.04 14.73 9.58
CA TRP A 380 -2.13 14.13 8.81
C TRP A 380 -2.66 12.92 9.58
N ALA A 381 -3.98 12.87 9.78
CA ALA A 381 -4.61 11.76 10.47
C ALA A 381 -4.40 10.46 9.69
N VAL A 382 -4.20 9.37 10.43
CA VAL A 382 -4.03 8.05 9.83
C VAL A 382 -5.39 7.52 9.44
N ASP A 383 -5.60 7.38 8.13
CA ASP A 383 -6.80 6.74 7.61
C ASP A 383 -6.84 5.28 8.08
N ARG A 384 -7.85 4.94 8.88
CA ARG A 384 -8.07 3.57 9.36
C ARG A 384 -8.98 2.77 8.45
N ILE A 385 -9.45 3.37 7.35
CA ILE A 385 -10.46 2.81 6.45
C ILE A 385 -10.27 3.20 5.01
N GLY A 386 -10.97 2.48 4.13
CA GLY A 386 -11.02 2.77 2.71
C GLY A 386 -9.70 2.51 1.98
N LYS A 387 -9.52 3.16 0.83
CA LYS A 387 -8.34 2.97 -0.05
C LYS A 387 -7.03 3.21 0.69
N TRP A 388 -6.97 4.26 1.50
CA TRP A 388 -5.76 4.70 2.19
C TRP A 388 -5.60 4.10 3.60
N GLN A 389 -6.41 3.09 3.93
CA GLN A 389 -6.38 2.38 5.22
C GLN A 389 -4.97 1.92 5.58
N GLU A 390 -4.57 2.25 6.81
CA GLU A 390 -3.37 1.78 7.50
C GLU A 390 -3.74 1.28 8.90
N LEU A 391 -3.60 -0.02 9.13
CA LEU A 391 -3.99 -0.67 10.38
C LEU A 391 -2.81 -0.96 11.30
N GLU A 392 -1.58 -0.91 10.79
CA GLU A 392 -0.41 -1.38 11.53
C GLU A 392 0.47 -0.23 12.04
N TYR A 393 0.20 1.01 11.63
CA TYR A 393 0.84 2.20 12.19
C TYR A 393 0.13 2.65 13.47
N ALA A 394 0.79 2.59 14.61
CA ALA A 394 0.16 2.78 15.92
C ALA A 394 -0.22 4.25 16.25
N SER A 395 0.48 5.23 15.67
CA SER A 395 0.18 6.65 15.97
C SER A 395 -1.10 7.09 15.25
N PRO A 396 -1.90 8.01 15.83
CA PRO A 396 -3.10 8.55 15.19
C PRO A 396 -2.80 9.51 14.03
N ALA A 397 -1.56 9.99 13.94
CA ALA A 397 -1.12 10.87 12.87
C ALA A 397 0.27 10.49 12.33
N TYR A 398 0.47 10.70 11.04
CA TYR A 398 1.74 10.45 10.38
C TYR A 398 2.77 11.56 10.66
N PRO A 399 4.08 11.23 10.66
CA PRO A 399 5.12 12.24 10.56
C PRO A 399 5.00 12.97 9.22
N ALA A 400 5.71 14.09 9.06
CA ALA A 400 5.64 14.84 7.82
C ALA A 400 6.08 14.02 6.60
N PHE A 401 5.26 14.01 5.56
CA PHE A 401 5.54 13.34 4.29
C PHE A 401 5.29 14.28 3.11
N ALA A 402 6.07 14.13 2.05
CA ALA A 402 5.89 14.88 0.81
C ALA A 402 4.67 14.36 0.03
N CYS A 403 3.91 15.22 -0.63
CA CYS A 403 2.80 14.82 -1.49
C CYS A 403 3.28 13.91 -2.64
N GLY A 404 2.39 12.99 -3.07
CA GLY A 404 2.73 11.93 -4.03
C GLY A 404 3.17 12.40 -5.43
N SER A 405 2.82 13.63 -5.83
CA SER A 405 3.10 14.17 -7.18
C SER A 405 4.57 14.32 -7.52
N GLY A 406 5.44 14.37 -6.51
CA GLY A 406 6.88 14.30 -6.68
C GLY A 406 7.67 15.01 -5.59
N TYR A 407 8.93 14.63 -5.48
CA TYR A 407 9.88 15.23 -4.54
C TYR A 407 11.32 14.91 -4.95
N VAL A 408 12.28 15.70 -4.46
CA VAL A 408 13.72 15.50 -4.67
C VAL A 408 14.39 15.08 -3.37
N VAL A 409 15.28 14.10 -3.45
CA VAL A 409 16.04 13.55 -2.31
C VAL A 409 17.52 13.53 -2.64
N SER A 410 18.38 13.91 -1.69
CA SER A 410 19.84 13.80 -1.86
C SER A 410 20.33 12.36 -1.82
N ARG A 411 21.43 12.10 -2.54
CA ARG A 411 22.02 10.76 -2.66
C ARG A 411 22.26 10.07 -1.32
N ASP A 412 22.78 10.77 -0.32
CA ASP A 412 23.08 10.21 1.00
C ASP A 412 21.84 9.64 1.71
N LEU A 413 20.67 10.27 1.53
CA LEU A 413 19.41 9.75 2.03
C LEU A 413 18.94 8.53 1.24
N VAL A 414 19.12 8.53 -0.10
CA VAL A 414 18.81 7.37 -0.94
C VAL A 414 19.70 6.18 -0.57
N GLU A 415 20.98 6.40 -0.29
CA GLU A 415 21.92 5.38 0.21
C GLU A 415 21.48 4.80 1.55
N TRP A 416 21.01 5.64 2.47
CA TRP A 416 20.47 5.18 3.74
C TRP A 416 19.22 4.32 3.54
N LEU A 417 18.28 4.74 2.70
CA LEU A 417 17.07 3.96 2.40
C LEU A 417 17.42 2.62 1.73
N ALA A 418 18.30 2.64 0.73
CA ALA A 418 18.74 1.45 0.02
C ALA A 418 19.40 0.43 0.98
N SER A 419 20.25 0.91 1.88
CA SER A 419 20.96 0.08 2.87
C SER A 419 20.03 -0.52 3.94
N ASN A 420 18.86 0.08 4.16
CA ASN A 420 17.87 -0.35 5.15
C ASN A 420 16.60 -0.94 4.53
N ALA A 421 16.51 -1.04 3.20
CA ALA A 421 15.28 -1.42 2.50
C ALA A 421 14.67 -2.76 2.95
N ASP A 422 15.47 -3.73 3.41
CA ASP A 422 14.95 -5.02 3.91
C ASP A 422 14.43 -4.96 5.36
N LYS A 423 14.71 -3.88 6.08
CA LYS A 423 14.30 -3.66 7.48
C LYS A 423 13.17 -2.64 7.60
N LEU A 424 13.02 -1.79 6.59
CA LEU A 424 11.97 -0.77 6.54
C LEU A 424 10.65 -1.42 6.15
N LYS A 425 9.65 -1.24 7.01
CA LYS A 425 8.29 -1.72 6.76
C LYS A 425 7.59 -0.84 5.74
N ALA A 426 6.94 -1.45 4.74
CA ALA A 426 6.02 -0.77 3.84
C ALA A 426 4.67 -0.51 4.54
N TYR A 427 4.13 0.68 4.34
CA TYR A 427 2.82 1.11 4.84
C TYR A 427 1.87 1.38 3.67
N GLN A 428 0.65 1.86 3.94
CA GLN A 428 -0.45 1.94 2.98
C GLN A 428 -0.10 2.53 1.60
N GLY A 429 0.80 3.52 1.56
CA GLY A 429 1.22 4.24 0.36
C GLY A 429 2.69 4.66 0.44
N GLU A 430 3.27 4.99 -0.71
CA GLU A 430 4.70 5.31 -0.83
C GLU A 430 5.08 6.60 -0.10
N ASP A 431 4.29 7.65 -0.26
CA ASP A 431 4.49 8.96 0.37
C ASP A 431 4.50 8.87 1.90
N VAL A 432 3.48 8.22 2.46
CA VAL A 432 3.36 7.96 3.90
C VAL A 432 4.51 7.08 4.40
N SER A 433 4.85 6.02 3.67
CA SER A 433 5.97 5.15 4.02
C SER A 433 7.28 5.94 4.05
N MET A 434 7.52 6.77 3.05
CA MET A 434 8.68 7.65 2.94
C MET A 434 8.74 8.63 4.12
N GLY A 435 7.62 9.22 4.54
CA GLY A 435 7.53 10.03 5.75
C GLY A 435 7.95 9.29 7.02
N ILE A 436 7.45 8.07 7.20
CA ILE A 436 7.78 7.24 8.36
C ILE A 436 9.26 6.86 8.37
N TRP A 437 9.82 6.45 7.24
CA TRP A 437 11.24 6.10 7.13
C TRP A 437 12.14 7.32 7.37
N MET A 438 11.79 8.47 6.78
CA MET A 438 12.53 9.71 6.94
C MET A 438 12.45 10.28 8.36
N ALA A 439 11.42 9.94 9.14
CA ALA A 439 11.34 10.34 10.54
C ALA A 439 12.51 9.77 11.38
N ALA A 440 13.05 8.62 11.00
CA ALA A 440 14.20 8.00 11.68
C ALA A 440 15.53 8.73 11.37
N VAL A 441 15.65 9.37 10.21
CA VAL A 441 16.87 10.07 9.77
C VAL A 441 16.82 11.56 10.09
N GLY A 442 15.63 12.16 10.05
CA GLY A 442 15.42 13.59 10.31
C GLY A 442 16.06 14.49 9.26
N PRO A 443 15.73 14.36 7.96
CA PRO A 443 16.33 15.15 6.91
C PRO A 443 15.94 16.63 7.00
N ARG A 444 16.74 17.48 6.35
CA ARG A 444 16.38 18.87 6.10
C ARG A 444 15.29 18.94 5.03
N LYS A 445 14.05 19.09 5.50
CA LYS A 445 12.89 19.34 4.64
C LYS A 445 12.93 20.73 4.03
N TYR A 446 12.78 20.82 2.72
CA TYR A 446 12.57 22.07 1.99
C TYR A 446 11.12 22.09 1.47
N GLN A 447 10.28 22.89 2.13
CA GLN A 447 8.86 23.04 1.78
C GLN A 447 8.73 23.91 0.53
N ASP A 448 8.06 23.41 -0.51
CA ASP A 448 7.78 24.16 -1.74
C ASP A 448 6.36 23.81 -2.25
N PRO A 449 5.41 24.76 -2.23
CA PRO A 449 4.03 24.52 -2.67
C PRO A 449 3.90 24.32 -4.18
N GLY A 450 4.96 24.56 -4.97
CA GLY A 450 4.95 24.26 -6.40
C GLY A 450 4.79 22.76 -6.70
N TRP A 451 5.10 21.88 -5.75
CA TRP A 451 4.71 20.47 -5.84
C TRP A 451 3.24 20.33 -5.46
N LEU A 452 2.33 20.31 -6.43
CA LEU A 452 0.89 20.31 -6.14
C LEU A 452 0.46 18.95 -5.60
N CYS A 453 -0.36 18.95 -4.56
CA CYS A 453 -0.84 17.71 -3.95
C CYS A 453 -2.13 17.19 -4.60
N GLU A 454 -2.83 18.04 -5.33
CA GLU A 454 -4.11 17.77 -5.98
C GLU A 454 -4.01 18.13 -7.48
N LYS A 455 -4.98 17.64 -8.27
CA LYS A 455 -5.07 17.91 -9.71
C LYS A 455 -5.48 19.37 -9.99
N GLU A 456 -4.53 20.26 -9.76
CA GLU A 456 -4.65 21.70 -9.96
C GLU A 456 -3.63 22.17 -11.00
N CYS A 457 -3.74 23.42 -11.45
CA CYS A 457 -2.79 24.02 -12.39
C CYS A 457 -2.52 25.47 -12.01
N TYR A 458 -1.26 25.78 -11.71
CA TYR A 458 -0.77 27.13 -11.44
C TYR A 458 0.48 27.43 -12.25
N VAL A 459 0.70 28.70 -12.58
CA VAL A 459 1.79 29.16 -13.48
C VAL A 459 3.18 28.76 -12.97
N ASP A 460 3.38 28.71 -11.66
CA ASP A 460 4.65 28.41 -11.00
C ASP A 460 4.73 26.97 -10.43
N MET A 461 3.82 26.09 -10.85
CA MET A 461 3.83 24.69 -10.43
C MET A 461 5.06 23.95 -10.96
N LEU A 462 5.63 23.10 -10.11
CA LEU A 462 6.70 22.16 -10.44
C LEU A 462 6.13 20.81 -10.86
N SER A 463 5.03 20.40 -10.22
CA SER A 463 4.33 19.15 -10.53
C SER A 463 2.82 19.28 -10.39
N SER A 464 2.08 18.46 -11.13
CA SER A 464 0.63 18.30 -10.95
C SER A 464 0.24 16.83 -11.22
N PRO A 465 -0.44 16.13 -10.28
CA PRO A 465 -0.75 14.71 -10.38
C PRO A 465 -2.09 14.40 -11.05
N GLN A 466 -2.37 13.11 -11.27
CA GLN A 466 -3.67 12.54 -11.68
C GLN A 466 -4.15 12.93 -13.09
N HIS A 467 -3.22 13.06 -14.05
CA HIS A 467 -3.52 13.37 -15.44
C HIS A 467 -3.56 12.12 -16.31
N THR A 468 -4.47 12.10 -17.29
CA THR A 468 -4.44 11.11 -18.38
C THR A 468 -3.26 11.37 -19.33
N ALA A 469 -2.97 10.40 -20.19
CA ALA A 469 -1.93 10.52 -21.20
C ALA A 469 -2.18 11.71 -22.16
N GLU A 470 -3.43 12.00 -22.50
CA GLU A 470 -3.81 13.16 -23.33
C GLU A 470 -3.66 14.48 -22.57
N GLU A 471 -4.04 14.52 -21.29
CA GLU A 471 -3.91 15.72 -20.45
C GLU A 471 -2.44 16.09 -20.26
N LEU A 472 -1.55 15.10 -20.03
CA LEU A 472 -0.10 15.32 -19.95
C LEU A 472 0.46 15.96 -21.23
N ARG A 473 0.07 15.43 -22.40
CA ARG A 473 0.46 16.01 -23.70
C ARG A 473 -0.09 17.43 -23.86
N SER A 474 -1.35 17.65 -23.50
CA SER A 474 -1.99 18.97 -23.59
C SER A 474 -1.32 20.02 -22.70
N LEU A 475 -0.99 19.68 -21.45
CA LEU A 475 -0.25 20.56 -20.54
C LEU A 475 1.13 20.91 -21.10
N TRP A 476 1.84 19.92 -21.64
CA TRP A 476 3.15 20.11 -22.24
C TRP A 476 3.11 20.96 -23.52
N ASP A 477 2.14 20.72 -24.40
CA ASP A 477 1.96 21.50 -25.61
C ASP A 477 1.65 22.97 -25.28
N ARG A 478 0.78 23.22 -24.30
CA ARG A 478 0.52 24.59 -23.81
C ARG A 478 1.78 25.24 -23.23
N LYS A 479 2.54 24.52 -22.40
CA LYS A 479 3.84 25.00 -21.88
C LYS A 479 4.78 25.39 -23.03
N ARG A 480 4.89 24.56 -24.07
CA ARG A 480 5.78 24.81 -25.21
C ARG A 480 5.35 26.02 -26.04
N VAL A 481 4.05 26.18 -26.30
CA VAL A 481 3.53 27.25 -27.14
C VAL A 481 3.45 28.58 -26.39
N CYS A 482 3.05 28.53 -25.12
CA CYS A 482 2.65 29.71 -24.36
C CYS A 482 3.53 30.04 -23.16
N GLY A 483 4.49 29.17 -22.82
CA GLY A 483 5.34 29.29 -21.64
C GLY A 483 4.66 28.88 -20.32
N ASP A 484 3.37 28.54 -20.38
CA ASP A 484 2.52 28.23 -19.22
C ASP A 484 1.66 26.98 -19.52
N PRO A 485 1.76 25.91 -18.71
CA PRO A 485 0.96 24.70 -18.90
C PRO A 485 -0.54 24.92 -18.64
N CYS A 486 -0.92 25.96 -17.89
CA CYS A 486 -2.29 26.21 -17.45
C CYS A 486 -3.11 27.04 -18.43
N GLY A 487 -2.47 27.65 -19.43
CA GLY A 487 -3.17 28.42 -20.45
C GLY A 487 -2.24 29.40 -21.16
N CYS A 488 -2.72 29.94 -22.27
CA CYS A 488 -2.03 31.01 -22.98
C CYS A 488 -2.54 32.36 -22.47
N PRO A 489 -1.66 33.33 -22.19
CA PRO A 489 -2.08 34.71 -21.99
C PRO A 489 -2.91 35.17 -23.20
N TRP A 490 -3.98 35.95 -22.95
CA TRP A 490 -4.86 36.48 -24.00
C TRP A 490 -4.06 37.11 -25.15
N GLY A 491 -4.13 36.51 -26.36
CA GLY A 491 -3.49 37.05 -27.57
C GLY A 491 -2.65 36.06 -28.40
N HIS A 492 -2.42 34.85 -27.92
CA HIS A 492 -1.79 33.77 -28.69
C HIS A 492 -2.84 32.71 -29.05
N HIS A 493 -3.54 32.90 -30.17
CA HIS A 493 -4.41 31.89 -30.80
C HIS A 493 -3.83 31.48 -32.16
#